data_AF-A0A7V2H8L7-F1
#
_entry.id   AF-A0A7V2H8L7-F1
#
_cell.length_a   1.000
_cell.length_b   1.000
_cell.length_c   1.000
_cell.angle_alpha   90.00
_cell.angle_beta   90.00
_cell.angle_gamma   90.00
#
_symmetry.space_group_name_H-M   'P 1'
#
loop_
_entity.id
_entity.type
_entity.pdbx_description
1 polymer ?
#
loop_
_entity_poly.entity_id
_entity_poly.type
_entity_poly.pdbx_seq_one_letter_code
_entity_poly.pdbx_strand_id
1 'polypeptide(L)'
;MQRLMIASAAALAVASMSFAAPVVDGTLDAGYGAPKAVQAVGTSFGNNTDPSALTANGSELNAAYGVVEGGILYLQLTGNLQTNFNKLEIFIDSKAGGQNKLRGDNPNVDFNGLNRMGDDGSGNGLRFDTGFESDYYLTYTGGDTGGQIQYFSNFAETNTGGGGAGAFIGGSANNSSLVNGSNGIVLAADQSNILGVNVLGSPNDSDPATVATGMEISIPLSVLGDPTGDIHICAFI
;
A
#
# COMPACT_ATOMS: atom_id res chain seq x y z
N MET A 1 -1.45 18.50 69.97
CA MET A 1 -2.06 17.38 69.21
C MET A 1 -2.06 17.77 67.74
N GLN A 2 -1.03 17.37 66.99
CA GLN A 2 -0.85 17.76 65.59
C GLN A 2 -1.40 16.60 64.72
N ARG A 3 -2.53 16.83 64.07
CA ARG A 3 -3.17 15.83 63.18
C ARG A 3 -2.41 15.80 61.85
N LEU A 4 -1.74 14.69 61.60
CA LEU A 4 -1.13 14.38 60.31
C LEU A 4 -2.24 13.92 59.36
N MET A 5 -2.54 14.72 58.33
CA MET A 5 -3.41 14.28 57.23
C MET A 5 -2.52 13.64 56.16
N ILE A 6 -2.75 12.36 55.88
CA ILE A 6 -2.13 11.63 54.77
C ILE A 6 -3.08 11.75 53.58
N ALA A 7 -2.65 12.46 52.53
CA ALA A 7 -3.33 12.48 51.25
C ALA A 7 -2.84 11.29 50.41
N SER A 8 -3.73 10.35 50.11
CA SER A 8 -3.45 9.26 49.16
C SER A 8 -3.65 9.78 47.74
N ALA A 9 -2.56 9.87 46.96
CA ALA A 9 -2.63 10.07 45.53
C ALA A 9 -2.91 8.74 44.82
N ALA A 10 -4.01 8.64 44.08
CA ALA A 10 -4.29 7.50 43.22
C ALA A 10 -3.53 7.67 41.90
N ALA A 11 -2.56 6.78 41.64
CA ALA A 11 -1.89 6.70 40.35
C ALA A 11 -2.79 5.97 39.35
N LEU A 12 -3.23 6.66 38.30
CA LEU A 12 -3.99 6.08 37.19
C LEU A 12 -2.98 5.38 36.25
N ALA A 13 -2.91 4.05 36.30
CA ALA A 13 -2.12 3.28 35.36
C ALA A 13 -2.84 3.27 34.00
N VAL A 14 -2.26 3.91 33.00
CA VAL A 14 -2.72 3.80 31.61
C VAL A 14 -2.21 2.45 31.09
N ALA A 15 -3.10 1.47 30.97
CA ALA A 15 -2.78 0.22 30.29
C ALA A 15 -2.64 0.52 28.79
N SER A 16 -1.44 0.30 28.23
CA SER A 16 -1.25 0.28 26.78
C SER A 16 -1.99 -0.92 26.20
N MET A 17 -2.92 -0.69 25.28
CA MET A 17 -3.50 -1.78 24.48
C MET A 17 -2.41 -2.28 23.52
N SER A 18 -1.94 -3.50 23.71
CA SER A 18 -1.10 -4.19 22.73
C SER A 18 -2.06 -4.84 21.73
N PHE A 19 -2.03 -4.40 20.48
CA PHE A 19 -2.68 -5.13 19.39
C PHE A 19 -1.74 -6.24 18.91
N ALA A 20 -2.30 -7.31 18.32
CA ALA A 20 -1.49 -8.26 17.57
C ALA A 20 -0.98 -7.58 16.29
N ALA A 21 0.20 -8.00 15.81
CA ALA A 21 0.69 -7.54 14.51
C ALA A 21 -0.33 -7.90 13.41
N PRO A 22 -0.56 -7.02 12.42
CA PRO A 22 -1.47 -7.31 11.33
C PRO A 22 -1.13 -8.61 10.59
N VAL A 23 -2.15 -9.35 10.19
CA VAL A 23 -2.03 -10.57 9.38
C VAL A 23 -2.25 -10.19 7.91
N VAL A 24 -1.23 -10.41 7.07
CA VAL A 24 -1.31 -10.09 5.64
C VAL A 24 -2.21 -11.09 4.91
N ASP A 25 -3.50 -10.78 4.83
CA ASP A 25 -4.52 -11.57 4.16
C ASP A 25 -5.51 -10.75 3.30
N GLY A 26 -5.40 -9.43 3.32
CA GLY A 26 -6.27 -8.52 2.58
C GLY A 26 -7.43 -7.95 3.38
N THR A 27 -7.56 -8.33 4.66
CA THR A 27 -8.59 -7.85 5.59
C THR A 27 -8.03 -6.81 6.54
N LEU A 28 -8.77 -5.71 6.72
CA LEU A 28 -8.39 -4.64 7.64
C LEU A 28 -8.45 -5.12 9.12
N ASP A 29 -7.28 -5.35 9.69
CA ASP A 29 -7.12 -5.65 11.10
C ASP A 29 -7.27 -4.41 12.00
N ALA A 30 -7.77 -4.63 13.23
CA ALA A 30 -7.91 -3.56 14.22
C ALA A 30 -6.56 -2.90 14.60
N GLY A 31 -5.44 -3.62 14.41
CA GLY A 31 -4.09 -3.13 14.70
C GLY A 31 -3.64 -1.94 13.85
N TYR A 32 -4.27 -1.71 12.69
CA TYR A 32 -4.00 -0.55 11.83
C TYR A 32 -4.49 0.79 12.42
N GLY A 33 -5.49 0.76 13.30
CA GLY A 33 -6.13 1.96 13.84
C GLY A 33 -6.97 2.72 12.81
N ALA A 34 -7.00 4.05 12.93
CA ALA A 34 -7.79 4.91 12.05
C ALA A 34 -7.13 5.09 10.66
N PRO A 35 -7.90 5.32 9.58
CA PRO A 35 -7.35 5.53 8.25
C PRO A 35 -6.44 6.76 8.21
N LYS A 36 -5.34 6.65 7.45
CA LYS A 36 -4.42 7.76 7.15
C LYS A 36 -4.92 8.61 5.99
N ALA A 37 -5.64 8.01 5.05
CA ALA A 37 -6.32 8.69 3.97
C ALA A 37 -7.63 7.97 3.62
N VAL A 38 -8.61 8.73 3.13
CA VAL A 38 -9.90 8.20 2.65
C VAL A 38 -10.14 8.82 1.27
N GLN A 39 -10.54 7.99 0.32
CA GLN A 39 -10.77 8.43 -1.05
C GLN A 39 -12.04 9.29 -1.12
N ALA A 40 -11.90 10.46 -1.73
CA ALA A 40 -13.01 11.39 -1.94
C ALA A 40 -13.50 11.38 -3.40
N VAL A 41 -12.73 10.77 -4.31
CA VAL A 41 -12.97 10.79 -5.76
C VAL A 41 -13.31 9.39 -6.25
N GLY A 42 -14.37 9.29 -7.06
CA GLY A 42 -14.77 8.04 -7.68
C GLY A 42 -13.73 7.47 -8.65
N THR A 43 -13.75 6.16 -8.86
CA THR A 43 -12.82 5.47 -9.75
C THR A 43 -13.14 5.68 -11.23
N SER A 44 -12.11 5.75 -12.08
CA SER A 44 -12.27 5.72 -13.55
C SER A 44 -12.05 4.33 -14.17
N PHE A 45 -11.73 3.32 -13.35
CA PHE A 45 -11.48 1.94 -13.78
C PHE A 45 -12.69 1.01 -13.56
N GLY A 46 -13.87 1.59 -13.31
CA GLY A 46 -15.10 0.86 -13.02
C GLY A 46 -15.19 0.40 -11.57
N ASN A 47 -16.42 0.42 -11.05
CA ASN A 47 -16.72 -0.09 -9.71
C ASN A 47 -16.76 -1.62 -9.72
N ASN A 48 -16.24 -2.26 -8.68
CA ASN A 48 -16.29 -3.70 -8.56
C ASN A 48 -17.70 -4.18 -8.16
N THR A 49 -18.18 -5.21 -8.84
CA THR A 49 -19.49 -5.83 -8.56
C THR A 49 -19.38 -7.33 -8.29
N ASP A 50 -18.16 -7.87 -8.31
CA ASP A 50 -17.85 -9.27 -8.01
C ASP A 50 -17.44 -9.42 -6.54
N PRO A 51 -18.20 -10.14 -5.69
CA PRO A 51 -17.86 -10.34 -4.27
C PRO A 51 -16.78 -11.41 -4.06
N SER A 52 -16.11 -11.87 -5.11
CA SER A 52 -14.99 -12.83 -5.04
C SER A 52 -13.81 -12.25 -4.27
N ALA A 53 -13.26 -13.00 -3.32
CA ALA A 53 -12.05 -12.61 -2.62
C ALA A 53 -10.80 -12.65 -3.52
N LEU A 54 -10.86 -13.32 -4.68
CA LEU A 54 -9.70 -13.53 -5.55
C LEU A 54 -9.74 -12.67 -6.82
N THR A 55 -10.93 -12.31 -7.29
CA THR A 55 -11.13 -11.61 -8.56
C THR A 55 -11.93 -10.33 -8.37
N ALA A 56 -11.61 -9.32 -9.17
CA ALA A 56 -12.38 -8.10 -9.27
C ALA A 56 -12.59 -7.71 -10.75
N ASN A 57 -13.75 -7.13 -11.04
CA ASN A 57 -14.10 -6.60 -12.35
C ASN A 57 -14.01 -5.08 -12.45
N GLY A 58 -13.58 -4.40 -11.39
CA GLY A 58 -13.23 -2.98 -11.34
C GLY A 58 -12.02 -2.74 -10.44
N SER A 59 -11.33 -1.61 -10.62
CA SER A 59 -10.23 -1.18 -9.74
C SER A 59 -10.64 0.07 -8.97
N GLU A 60 -10.39 0.10 -7.67
CA GLU A 60 -10.61 1.27 -6.84
C GLU A 60 -9.82 1.22 -5.52
N LEU A 61 -9.56 2.39 -4.96
CA LEU A 61 -9.00 2.55 -3.62
C LEU A 61 -10.01 3.32 -2.77
N ASN A 62 -10.35 2.84 -1.58
CA ASN A 62 -11.34 3.46 -0.70
C ASN A 62 -10.69 4.14 0.51
N ALA A 63 -9.79 3.48 1.22
CA ALA A 63 -9.06 4.07 2.33
C ALA A 63 -7.66 3.44 2.46
N ALA A 64 -6.73 4.22 3.01
CA ALA A 64 -5.36 3.79 3.24
C ALA A 64 -5.06 3.80 4.74
N TYR A 65 -4.43 2.73 5.19
CA TYR A 65 -4.01 2.51 6.57
C TYR A 65 -2.53 2.13 6.59
N GLY A 66 -1.85 2.47 7.69
CA GLY A 66 -0.45 2.12 7.85
C GLY A 66 -0.03 2.13 9.32
N VAL A 67 0.76 1.13 9.69
CA VAL A 67 1.33 0.97 11.03
C VAL A 67 2.73 0.36 10.93
N VAL A 68 3.64 0.78 11.81
CA VAL A 68 4.95 0.14 11.97
C VAL A 68 4.91 -0.66 13.26
N GLU A 69 5.14 -1.96 13.15
CA GLU A 69 5.11 -2.91 14.27
C GLU A 69 6.26 -3.91 14.08
N GLY A 70 7.07 -4.14 15.12
CA GLY A 70 8.10 -5.18 15.08
C GLY A 70 9.18 -5.03 14.00
N GLY A 71 9.46 -3.82 13.51
CA GLY A 71 10.43 -3.58 12.43
C GLY A 71 9.87 -3.84 11.02
N ILE A 72 8.55 -3.88 10.89
CA ILE A 72 7.82 -4.06 9.63
C ILE A 72 6.85 -2.90 9.47
N LEU A 73 6.82 -2.31 8.28
CA LEU A 73 5.75 -1.42 7.84
C LEU A 73 4.61 -2.29 7.26
N TYR A 74 3.43 -2.16 7.83
CA TYR A 74 2.20 -2.75 7.32
C TYR A 74 1.37 -1.66 6.64
N LEU A 75 0.84 -1.96 5.46
CA LEU A 75 -0.06 -1.12 4.69
C LEU A 75 -1.32 -1.91 4.34
N GLN A 76 -2.49 -1.33 4.59
CA GLN A 76 -3.75 -1.79 4.02
C GLN A 76 -4.31 -0.69 3.13
N LEU A 77 -4.58 -1.05 1.89
CA LEU A 77 -5.24 -0.21 0.90
C LEU A 77 -6.57 -0.89 0.60
N THR A 78 -7.67 -0.40 1.18
CA THR A 78 -8.98 -1.01 0.98
C THR A 78 -9.53 -0.67 -0.40
N GLY A 79 -10.33 -1.56 -0.98
CA GLY A 79 -10.85 -1.47 -2.34
C GLY A 79 -10.55 -2.71 -3.16
N ASN A 80 -10.24 -2.52 -4.45
CA ASN A 80 -10.11 -3.61 -5.40
C ASN A 80 -9.05 -3.30 -6.46
N LEU A 81 -8.43 -4.36 -6.98
CA LEU A 81 -7.60 -4.30 -8.16
C LEU A 81 -8.16 -5.24 -9.23
N GLN A 82 -8.71 -4.68 -10.30
CA GLN A 82 -9.28 -5.46 -11.41
C GLN A 82 -8.29 -6.52 -11.89
N THR A 83 -8.77 -7.76 -12.04
CA THR A 83 -7.93 -8.92 -12.32
C THR A 83 -7.65 -9.06 -13.82
N ASN A 84 -7.12 -8.00 -14.42
CA ASN A 84 -6.82 -7.86 -15.84
C ASN A 84 -5.41 -7.30 -16.10
N PHE A 85 -4.51 -7.44 -15.12
CA PHE A 85 -3.17 -6.87 -15.12
C PHE A 85 -3.11 -5.34 -15.02
N ASN A 86 -4.18 -4.69 -14.52
CA ASN A 86 -4.04 -3.37 -13.89
C ASN A 86 -3.01 -3.46 -12.76
N LYS A 87 -2.35 -2.34 -12.47
CA LYS A 87 -1.21 -2.29 -11.55
C LYS A 87 -1.53 -1.34 -10.42
N LEU A 88 -1.41 -1.84 -9.20
CA LEU A 88 -1.24 -0.98 -8.04
C LEU A 88 0.22 -0.53 -8.00
N GLU A 89 0.43 0.77 -8.21
CA GLU A 89 1.72 1.45 -8.19
C GLU A 89 1.91 2.07 -6.80
N ILE A 90 2.97 1.70 -6.08
CA ILE A 90 3.26 2.20 -4.72
C ILE A 90 4.65 2.81 -4.72
N PHE A 91 4.74 4.08 -4.37
CA PHE A 91 5.98 4.81 -4.15
C PHE A 91 6.17 5.08 -2.66
N ILE A 92 7.41 4.98 -2.20
CA ILE A 92 7.76 5.06 -0.78
C ILE A 92 8.92 6.04 -0.64
N ASP A 93 8.70 7.06 0.17
CA ASP A 93 9.72 8.00 0.64
C ASP A 93 9.95 7.70 2.12
N SER A 94 11.16 7.30 2.45
CA SER A 94 11.52 6.75 3.77
C SER A 94 12.88 7.22 4.27
N LYS A 95 13.68 7.85 3.42
CA LYS A 95 15.01 8.36 3.75
C LYS A 95 15.31 9.59 2.91
N ALA A 96 16.39 10.31 3.25
CA ALA A 96 16.80 11.45 2.46
C ALA A 96 17.28 11.02 1.07
N GLY A 97 16.81 11.72 0.04
CA GLY A 97 17.14 11.43 -1.35
C GLY A 97 15.90 11.15 -2.17
N GLY A 98 15.99 10.21 -3.11
CA GLY A 98 14.86 9.85 -3.94
C GLY A 98 14.55 10.83 -5.08
N GLN A 99 13.33 10.71 -5.62
CA GLN A 99 12.84 11.42 -6.80
C GLN A 99 11.45 12.02 -6.56
N ASN A 100 11.34 13.35 -6.56
CA ASN A 100 10.03 14.02 -6.61
C ASN A 100 9.41 14.01 -8.02
N LYS A 101 10.25 14.23 -9.06
CA LYS A 101 9.86 13.97 -10.44
C LYS A 101 10.52 12.68 -10.87
N LEU A 102 9.72 11.69 -11.21
CA LEU A 102 10.21 10.37 -11.59
C LEU A 102 11.03 10.48 -12.88
N ARG A 103 12.19 9.81 -12.90
CA ARG A 103 13.09 9.77 -14.05
C ARG A 103 12.81 8.56 -14.93
N GLY A 104 13.11 8.65 -16.22
CA GLY A 104 12.99 7.54 -17.18
C GLY A 104 14.19 6.58 -17.23
N ASP A 105 15.17 6.72 -16.33
CA ASP A 105 16.41 5.95 -16.26
C ASP A 105 16.57 5.13 -14.96
N ASN A 106 15.46 4.74 -14.35
CA ASN A 106 15.38 3.83 -13.21
C ASN A 106 15.57 2.34 -13.62
N PRO A 107 15.68 1.40 -12.67
CA PRO A 107 15.82 -0.02 -12.99
C PRO A 107 14.67 -0.52 -13.87
N ASN A 108 14.99 -1.38 -14.84
CA ASN A 108 13.98 -1.98 -15.71
C ASN A 108 13.26 -3.11 -14.98
N VAL A 109 12.17 -2.75 -14.30
CA VAL A 109 11.24 -3.69 -13.66
C VAL A 109 9.89 -3.64 -14.38
N ASP A 110 9.12 -4.72 -14.22
CA ASP A 110 7.72 -4.76 -14.67
C ASP A 110 7.53 -4.34 -16.14
N PHE A 111 8.35 -4.94 -17.02
CA PHE A 111 8.36 -4.65 -18.46
C PHE A 111 8.56 -3.16 -18.77
N ASN A 112 9.52 -2.55 -18.07
CA ASN A 112 9.85 -1.12 -18.12
C ASN A 112 8.70 -0.21 -17.67
N GLY A 113 7.81 -0.70 -16.79
CA GLY A 113 6.65 0.02 -16.28
C GLY A 113 7.04 1.29 -15.52
N LEU A 114 7.99 1.17 -14.59
CA LEU A 114 8.50 2.29 -13.80
C LEU A 114 8.99 3.45 -14.68
N ASN A 115 9.85 3.15 -15.65
CA ASN A 115 10.41 4.17 -16.55
C ASN A 115 9.37 4.79 -17.50
N ARG A 116 8.26 4.08 -17.80
CA ARG A 116 7.17 4.63 -18.62
C ARG A 116 6.42 5.76 -17.90
N MET A 117 6.43 5.76 -16.57
CA MET A 117 5.90 6.86 -15.76
C MET A 117 6.93 7.99 -15.57
N GLY A 118 8.19 7.79 -15.93
CA GLY A 118 9.28 8.72 -15.73
C GLY A 118 9.47 9.73 -16.88
N ASP A 119 10.30 10.75 -16.61
CA ASP A 119 10.70 11.74 -17.61
C ASP A 119 11.64 11.11 -18.67
N ASP A 120 11.22 11.16 -19.94
CA ASP A 120 11.98 10.67 -21.10
C ASP A 120 12.96 11.70 -21.69
N GLY A 121 13.10 12.87 -21.03
CA GLY A 121 13.89 14.00 -21.48
C GLY A 121 13.08 15.10 -22.16
N SER A 122 11.78 14.90 -22.36
CA SER A 122 10.86 15.93 -22.86
C SER A 122 10.37 16.88 -21.76
N GLY A 123 10.69 16.60 -20.49
CA GLY A 123 10.17 17.33 -19.33
C GLY A 123 8.80 16.83 -18.86
N ASN A 124 8.37 15.66 -19.35
CA ASN A 124 7.22 14.91 -18.84
C ASN A 124 7.58 14.16 -17.53
N GLY A 125 6.81 13.13 -17.19
CA GLY A 125 7.02 12.29 -16.03
C GLY A 125 6.10 12.61 -14.85
N LEU A 126 5.77 11.56 -14.09
CA LEU A 126 5.02 11.67 -12.85
C LEU A 126 5.77 12.59 -11.88
N ARG A 127 5.04 13.53 -11.29
CA ARG A 127 5.56 14.43 -10.28
C ARG A 127 4.70 14.35 -9.03
N PHE A 128 5.33 14.00 -7.92
CA PHE A 128 4.67 13.91 -6.63
C PHE A 128 4.50 15.30 -6.01
N ASP A 129 3.63 15.37 -4.99
CA ASP A 129 3.43 16.58 -4.21
C ASP A 129 4.74 17.07 -3.57
N THR A 130 4.77 18.37 -3.24
CA THR A 130 5.93 18.95 -2.56
C THR A 130 6.15 18.27 -1.22
N GLY A 131 7.39 17.82 -0.97
CA GLY A 131 7.74 17.11 0.27
C GLY A 131 7.69 15.58 0.17
N PHE A 132 7.42 15.04 -1.03
CA PHE A 132 7.56 13.62 -1.32
C PHE A 132 8.68 13.41 -2.35
N GLU A 133 9.70 12.63 -1.97
CA GLU A 133 10.81 12.24 -2.83
C GLU A 133 10.95 10.72 -2.81
N SER A 134 10.38 10.03 -3.80
CA SER A 134 10.35 8.56 -3.81
C SER A 134 11.74 7.95 -3.72
N ASP A 135 11.99 7.10 -2.73
CA ASP A 135 13.19 6.28 -2.62
C ASP A 135 13.01 4.88 -3.22
N TYR A 136 11.79 4.37 -3.16
CA TYR A 136 11.45 3.02 -3.56
C TYR A 136 10.13 2.96 -4.31
N TYR A 137 10.01 1.92 -5.13
CA TYR A 137 8.85 1.60 -5.93
C TYR A 137 8.49 0.13 -5.75
N LEU A 138 7.21 -0.15 -5.55
CA LEU A 138 6.64 -1.48 -5.40
C LEU A 138 5.40 -1.59 -6.30
N THR A 139 5.26 -2.71 -7.00
CA THR A 139 4.02 -3.01 -7.75
C THR A 139 3.32 -4.22 -7.21
N TYR A 140 1.99 -4.23 -7.36
CA TYR A 140 1.17 -5.42 -7.21
C TYR A 140 0.17 -5.48 -8.35
N THR A 141 0.11 -6.62 -9.04
CA THR A 141 -0.77 -6.81 -10.20
C THR A 141 -1.35 -8.20 -10.20
N GLY A 142 -2.62 -8.32 -10.60
CA GLY A 142 -3.35 -9.59 -10.64
C GLY A 142 -3.99 -9.82 -12.00
N GLY A 143 -3.98 -11.06 -12.48
CA GLY A 143 -4.58 -11.40 -13.77
C GLY A 143 -4.72 -12.90 -14.00
N ASP A 144 -5.46 -13.25 -15.05
CA ASP A 144 -5.62 -14.62 -15.53
C ASP A 144 -4.38 -15.04 -16.35
N THR A 145 -3.68 -16.06 -15.85
CA THR A 145 -2.57 -16.75 -16.53
C THR A 145 -3.00 -18.16 -16.93
N GLY A 146 -3.68 -18.28 -18.07
CA GLY A 146 -4.04 -19.58 -18.66
C GLY A 146 -5.13 -20.34 -17.92
N GLY A 147 -6.15 -19.61 -17.44
CA GLY A 147 -7.26 -20.10 -16.63
C GLY A 147 -6.94 -20.19 -15.14
N GLN A 148 -5.85 -19.56 -14.68
CA GLN A 148 -5.43 -19.53 -13.28
C GLN A 148 -5.21 -18.09 -12.87
N ILE A 149 -5.85 -17.65 -11.79
CA ILE A 149 -5.63 -16.30 -11.28
C ILE A 149 -4.32 -16.27 -10.50
N GLN A 150 -3.44 -15.34 -10.85
CA GLN A 150 -2.16 -15.15 -10.19
C GLN A 150 -1.87 -13.67 -9.99
N TYR A 151 -1.06 -13.39 -8.98
CA TYR A 151 -0.62 -12.06 -8.61
C TYR A 151 0.91 -11.98 -8.64
N PHE A 152 1.44 -10.81 -8.97
CA PHE A 152 2.84 -10.58 -9.26
C PHE A 152 3.30 -9.27 -8.65
N SER A 153 4.57 -9.21 -8.23
CA SER A 153 5.13 -8.01 -7.62
C SER A 153 6.57 -7.76 -8.07
N ASN A 154 6.90 -6.48 -8.22
CA ASN A 154 8.23 -5.99 -8.51
C ASN A 154 8.61 -4.93 -7.48
N PHE A 155 9.91 -4.82 -7.18
CA PHE A 155 10.44 -3.79 -6.28
C PHE A 155 11.68 -3.15 -6.90
N ALA A 156 11.83 -1.83 -6.75
CA ALA A 156 12.98 -1.10 -7.26
C ALA A 156 13.33 0.11 -6.39
N GLU A 157 14.59 0.52 -6.44
CA GLU A 157 15.05 1.81 -5.95
C GLU A 157 14.75 2.91 -6.98
N THR A 158 14.45 4.12 -6.49
CA THR A 158 14.32 5.35 -7.27
C THR A 158 15.33 6.37 -6.80
N ASN A 159 16.62 6.05 -6.95
CA ASN A 159 17.74 6.89 -6.48
C ASN A 159 17.72 8.28 -7.13
N THR A 160 18.14 9.33 -6.42
CA THR A 160 18.14 10.72 -6.93
C THR A 160 18.82 10.89 -8.29
N GLY A 161 19.90 10.12 -8.53
CA GLY A 161 20.65 10.14 -9.79
C GLY A 161 20.12 9.22 -10.89
N GLY A 162 19.03 8.49 -10.67
CA GLY A 162 18.58 7.39 -11.53
C GLY A 162 19.32 6.08 -11.25
N GLY A 163 18.99 5.03 -12.00
CA GLY A 163 19.50 3.67 -11.81
C GLY A 163 19.13 3.09 -10.44
N GLY A 164 19.94 2.15 -9.95
CA GLY A 164 19.71 1.44 -8.68
C GLY A 164 19.45 -0.06 -8.87
N ALA A 165 19.04 -0.71 -7.79
CA ALA A 165 18.60 -2.10 -7.83
C ALA A 165 17.10 -2.20 -8.11
N GLY A 166 16.69 -3.20 -8.89
CA GLY A 166 15.27 -3.52 -9.08
C GLY A 166 15.09 -4.93 -9.63
N ALA A 167 14.03 -5.60 -9.21
CA ALA A 167 13.74 -6.97 -9.60
C ALA A 167 12.25 -7.31 -9.52
N PHE A 168 11.85 -8.34 -10.26
CA PHE A 168 10.66 -9.12 -9.95
C PHE A 168 10.90 -9.87 -8.64
N ILE A 169 10.08 -9.62 -7.62
CA ILE A 169 10.30 -10.17 -6.28
C ILE A 169 9.51 -11.45 -6.04
N GLY A 170 8.43 -11.69 -6.78
CA GLY A 170 7.67 -12.95 -6.68
C GLY A 170 6.31 -12.91 -7.35
N GLY A 171 5.75 -14.11 -7.49
CA GLY A 171 4.37 -14.33 -7.92
C GLY A 171 3.67 -15.32 -6.99
N SER A 172 2.35 -15.25 -6.95
CA SER A 172 1.54 -16.13 -6.13
C SER A 172 1.41 -17.53 -6.74
N ALA A 173 1.00 -18.49 -5.90
CA ALA A 173 0.52 -19.78 -6.39
C ALA A 173 -0.77 -19.60 -7.22
N ASN A 174 -1.08 -20.60 -8.04
CA ASN A 174 -2.33 -20.62 -8.81
C ASN A 174 -3.55 -20.43 -7.90
N ASN A 175 -4.41 -19.48 -8.27
CA ASN A 175 -5.63 -19.10 -7.55
C ASN A 175 -5.39 -18.64 -6.12
N SER A 176 -4.32 -17.88 -5.92
CA SER A 176 -3.99 -17.21 -4.67
C SER A 176 -3.58 -15.77 -4.95
N SER A 177 -3.88 -14.87 -4.02
CA SER A 177 -3.37 -13.49 -4.01
C SER A 177 -2.04 -13.37 -3.25
N LEU A 178 -1.68 -14.36 -2.43
CA LEU A 178 -0.50 -14.28 -1.57
C LEU A 178 0.81 -14.37 -2.37
N VAL A 179 1.59 -13.30 -2.32
CA VAL A 179 2.96 -13.21 -2.84
C VAL A 179 3.94 -13.16 -1.68
N ASN A 180 4.80 -14.16 -1.58
CA ASN A 180 5.95 -14.14 -0.69
C ASN A 180 7.18 -13.67 -1.48
N GLY A 181 7.48 -12.37 -1.40
CA GLY A 181 8.59 -11.75 -2.11
C GLY A 181 9.95 -12.28 -1.64
N SER A 182 10.87 -12.43 -2.58
CA SER A 182 12.25 -12.90 -2.32
C SER A 182 13.07 -11.97 -1.41
N ASN A 183 12.62 -10.73 -1.21
CA ASN A 183 13.18 -9.74 -0.31
C ASN A 183 12.46 -9.67 1.06
N GLY A 184 11.51 -10.58 1.33
CA GLY A 184 10.74 -10.62 2.57
C GLY A 184 9.51 -9.72 2.59
N ILE A 185 9.22 -8.97 1.52
CA ILE A 185 7.93 -8.29 1.36
C ILE A 185 6.85 -9.36 1.15
N VAL A 186 5.73 -9.23 1.85
CA VAL A 186 4.56 -10.09 1.67
C VAL A 186 3.40 -9.23 1.20
N LEU A 187 2.67 -9.70 0.20
CA LEU A 187 1.48 -9.04 -0.32
C LEU A 187 0.32 -10.05 -0.39
N ALA A 188 -0.88 -9.61 -0.04
CA ALA A 188 -2.11 -10.36 -0.23
C ALA A 188 -3.23 -9.41 -0.66
N ALA A 189 -4.34 -9.99 -1.10
CA ALA A 189 -5.55 -9.23 -1.35
C ALA A 189 -6.80 -10.05 -1.06
N ASP A 190 -7.82 -9.36 -0.55
CA ASP A 190 -9.22 -9.77 -0.57
C ASP A 190 -9.97 -8.80 -1.49
N GLN A 191 -10.36 -9.30 -2.65
CA GLN A 191 -11.00 -8.53 -3.72
C GLN A 191 -12.52 -8.44 -3.58
N SER A 192 -13.10 -8.87 -2.45
CA SER A 192 -14.56 -9.01 -2.28
C SER A 192 -15.32 -7.70 -2.08
N ASN A 193 -14.62 -6.55 -2.02
CA ASN A 193 -15.28 -5.26 -1.83
C ASN A 193 -16.19 -4.92 -3.02
N ILE A 194 -17.43 -4.52 -2.72
CA ILE A 194 -18.44 -4.05 -3.68
C ILE A 194 -19.09 -2.74 -3.20
N LEU A 195 -18.41 -2.02 -2.29
CA LEU A 195 -18.89 -0.83 -1.60
C LEU A 195 -17.80 0.25 -1.61
N GLY A 196 -18.15 1.46 -1.16
CA GLY A 196 -17.18 2.53 -0.95
C GLY A 196 -17.32 3.57 -2.03
N VAL A 197 -16.28 3.79 -2.83
CA VAL A 197 -16.37 4.74 -3.95
C VAL A 197 -17.20 4.13 -5.09
N ASN A 198 -17.65 4.97 -6.01
CA ASN A 198 -18.31 4.52 -7.24
C ASN A 198 -17.56 5.09 -8.44
N VAL A 199 -18.06 4.88 -9.65
CA VAL A 199 -17.56 5.47 -10.88
C VAL A 199 -17.46 7.00 -10.76
N LEU A 200 -16.40 7.57 -11.33
CA LEU A 200 -16.13 8.99 -11.30
C LEU A 200 -17.35 9.80 -11.75
N GLY A 201 -17.76 10.75 -10.91
CA GLY A 201 -18.93 11.62 -11.15
C GLY A 201 -20.24 11.11 -10.55
N SER A 202 -20.26 9.89 -10.01
CA SER A 202 -21.39 9.36 -9.24
C SER A 202 -21.14 9.52 -7.73
N PRO A 203 -22.21 9.56 -6.90
CA PRO A 203 -22.07 9.42 -5.46
C PRO A 203 -21.42 8.08 -5.09
N ASN A 204 -20.67 8.08 -3.99
CA ASN A 204 -20.13 6.87 -3.38
C ASN A 204 -21.27 5.90 -2.98
N ASP A 205 -21.02 4.60 -3.11
CA ASP A 205 -21.98 3.55 -2.73
C ASP A 205 -22.12 3.40 -1.21
N SER A 206 -21.04 3.70 -0.49
CA SER A 206 -21.03 3.79 0.97
C SER A 206 -19.94 4.75 1.46
N ASP A 207 -19.75 4.86 2.76
CA ASP A 207 -18.58 5.56 3.28
C ASP A 207 -17.30 4.76 2.97
N PRO A 208 -16.36 5.28 2.16
CA PRO A 208 -15.14 4.56 1.80
C PRO A 208 -14.28 4.17 3.03
N ALA A 209 -14.42 4.87 4.16
CA ALA A 209 -13.73 4.52 5.40
C ALA A 209 -14.28 3.25 6.06
N THR A 210 -15.45 2.77 5.65
CA THR A 210 -16.07 1.54 6.18
C THR A 210 -15.70 0.28 5.40
N VAL A 211 -15.03 0.43 4.25
CA VAL A 211 -14.52 -0.72 3.50
C VAL A 211 -13.37 -1.35 4.27
N ALA A 212 -13.40 -2.69 4.37
CA ALA A 212 -12.51 -3.46 5.22
C ALA A 212 -11.72 -4.55 4.46
N THR A 213 -11.85 -4.64 3.14
CA THR A 213 -11.09 -5.58 2.30
C THR A 213 -10.35 -4.82 1.20
N GLY A 214 -9.25 -5.38 0.72
CA GLY A 214 -8.48 -4.85 -0.41
C GLY A 214 -7.07 -5.43 -0.46
N MET A 215 -6.10 -4.63 -0.89
CA MET A 215 -4.69 -5.03 -0.99
C MET A 215 -3.95 -4.73 0.32
N GLU A 216 -3.17 -5.70 0.79
CA GLU A 216 -2.42 -5.61 2.03
C GLU A 216 -0.95 -5.99 1.81
N ILE A 217 -0.05 -5.25 2.45
CA ILE A 217 1.39 -5.37 2.25
C ILE A 217 2.10 -5.29 3.61
N SER A 218 3.05 -6.21 3.84
CA SER A 218 4.07 -6.05 4.88
C SER A 218 5.45 -5.86 4.27
N ILE A 219 6.17 -4.82 4.69
CA ILE A 219 7.49 -4.45 4.18
C ILE A 219 8.48 -4.40 5.35
N PRO A 220 9.51 -5.27 5.40
CA PRO A 220 10.56 -5.14 6.40
C PRO A 220 11.27 -3.78 6.27
N LEU A 221 11.45 -3.06 7.38
CA LEU A 221 12.10 -1.75 7.35
C LEU A 221 13.54 -1.81 6.81
N SER A 222 14.22 -2.95 6.94
CA SER A 222 15.55 -3.19 6.38
C SER A 222 15.59 -3.14 4.85
N VAL A 223 14.46 -3.39 4.17
CA VAL A 223 14.34 -3.21 2.71
C VAL A 223 14.21 -1.73 2.36
N LEU A 224 13.71 -0.91 3.28
CA LEU A 224 13.50 0.53 3.13
C LEU A 224 14.67 1.38 3.68
N GLY A 225 15.81 0.76 3.99
CA GLY A 225 16.97 1.46 4.52
C GLY A 225 16.88 1.79 6.02
N ASP A 226 16.11 1.01 6.77
CA ASP A 226 15.92 1.11 8.21
C ASP A 226 15.48 2.51 8.68
N PRO A 227 14.36 3.05 8.14
CA PRO A 227 13.87 4.36 8.51
C PRO A 227 13.54 4.43 10.00
N THR A 228 13.88 5.56 10.62
CA THR A 228 13.58 5.86 12.03
C THR A 228 12.63 7.05 12.19
N GLY A 229 12.28 7.70 11.08
CA GLY A 229 11.35 8.83 11.02
C GLY A 229 10.07 8.46 10.28
N ASP A 230 9.38 9.50 9.80
CA ASP A 230 8.17 9.33 9.01
C ASP A 230 8.46 8.57 7.71
N ILE A 231 7.50 7.74 7.29
CA ILE A 231 7.50 7.05 6.01
C ILE A 231 6.28 7.57 5.25
N HIS A 232 6.51 8.18 4.09
CA HIS A 232 5.44 8.68 3.23
C HIS A 232 5.16 7.67 2.12
N ILE A 233 3.88 7.50 1.82
CA ILE A 233 3.39 6.56 0.81
C ILE A 233 2.53 7.30 -0.19
N CYS A 234 2.78 7.06 -1.48
CA CYS A 234 1.90 7.45 -2.57
C CYS A 234 1.50 6.18 -3.32
N ALA A 235 0.20 5.93 -3.45
CA ALA A 235 -0.32 4.75 -4.13
C ALA A 235 -1.46 5.11 -5.09
N PHE A 236 -1.47 4.49 -6.27
CA PHE A 236 -2.52 4.65 -7.27
C PHE A 236 -2.61 3.43 -8.19
N ILE A 237 -3.68 3.36 -8.99
CA ILE A 237 -3.93 2.32 -10.00
C ILE A 237 -3.98 2.97 -11.38
#